data_AF-A0A839JW11-F1
#
_entry.id   AF-A0A839JW11-F1
#
_cell.length_a   1.000
_cell.length_b   1.000
_cell.length_c   1.000
_cell.angle_alpha   90.00
_cell.angle_beta   90.00
_cell.angle_gamma   90.00
#
_symmetry.space_group_name_H-M   'P 1'
#
loop_
_entity.id
_entity.type
_entity.pdbx_description
1 polymer ?
#
loop_
_entity_poly.entity_id
_entity_poly.type
_entity_poly.pdbx_seq_one_letter_code
_entity_poly.pdbx_strand_id
1 'polypeptide(L)'
;MIVYGLVTINGVQRKFQTKITVKKAYIRLIESTNTLEKGSTFTYKAVGYGVKTEDIMFYTSKKSVVVIKKTTGKAKAKTKGTDYIIAKAGKVKVEIKVKIS
;
A
#
# COMPACT_ATOMS: atom_id res chain seq x y z
N MET A 1 14.12 9.53 5.55
CA MET A 1 13.13 10.57 5.87
C MET A 1 13.82 11.67 6.66
N ILE A 2 13.56 12.94 6.39
CA ILE A 2 14.09 14.05 7.19
C ILE A 2 12.95 14.55 8.07
N VAL A 3 13.17 14.60 9.38
CA VAL A 3 12.22 15.15 10.34
C VAL A 3 12.82 16.42 10.93
N TYR A 4 11.97 17.42 11.11
CA TYR A 4 12.36 18.67 11.74
C TYR A 4 11.70 18.77 13.12
N GLY A 5 12.52 18.97 14.14
CA GLY A 5 12.07 19.39 15.47
C GLY A 5 12.27 20.88 15.62
N LEU A 6 11.25 21.59 16.10
CA LEU A 6 11.38 22.99 16.51
C LEU A 6 11.43 23.01 18.03
N VAL A 7 12.54 23.52 18.58
CA VAL A 7 12.71 23.69 20.03
C VAL A 7 12.76 25.19 20.30
N THR A 8 11.86 25.67 21.14
CA THR A 8 11.84 27.06 21.59
C THR A 8 12.36 27.12 23.02
N ILE A 9 13.45 27.86 23.23
CA ILE A 9 13.98 28.18 24.56
C ILE A 9 14.07 29.70 24.65
N ASN A 10 13.40 30.28 25.64
CA ASN A 10 13.39 31.74 25.89
C ASN A 10 13.05 32.57 24.64
N GLY A 11 12.05 32.16 23.87
CA GLY A 11 11.61 32.87 22.65
C GLY A 11 12.52 32.67 21.42
N VAL A 12 13.70 32.07 21.58
CA VAL A 12 14.59 31.72 20.45
C VAL A 12 14.23 30.33 19.95
N GLN A 13 13.84 30.25 18.68
CA GLN A 13 13.49 29.00 18.03
C GLN A 13 14.70 28.40 17.31
N ARG A 14 15.04 27.16 17.62
CA ARG A 14 16.09 26.41 16.93
C ARG A 14 15.48 25.23 16.17
N LYS A 15 15.85 25.10 14.90
CA LYS A 15 15.41 24.01 14.02
C LYS A 15 16.45 22.91 14.02
N PHE A 16 16.06 21.73 14.48
CA PHE A 16 16.90 20.54 14.46
C PHE A 16 16.48 19.64 13.30
N GLN A 17 17.46 19.24 12.50
CA GLN A 17 17.26 18.32 11.40
C GLN A 17 17.80 16.95 11.78
N THR A 18 16.93 15.95 11.85
CA THR A 18 17.33 14.57 12.08
C THR A 18 17.06 13.74 10.84
N LYS A 19 18.11 13.08 10.33
CA LYS A 19 18.00 12.10 9.25
C LYS A 19 17.62 10.75 9.84
N ILE A 20 16.36 10.35 9.66
CA ILE A 20 15.89 9.01 10.04
C ILE A 20 16.10 8.06 8.86
N THR A 21 16.89 7.02 9.12
CA THR A 21 17.13 5.91 8.20
C THR A 21 16.29 4.71 8.65
N VAL A 22 15.24 4.40 7.89
CA VAL A 22 14.43 3.22 8.16
C VAL A 22 15.17 1.98 7.65
N LYS A 23 15.59 1.10 8.56
CA LYS A 23 16.40 -0.09 8.23
C LYS A 23 15.67 -1.09 7.32
N LYS A 24 14.34 -1.21 7.44
CA LYS A 24 13.53 -2.09 6.59
C LYS A 24 12.17 -1.45 6.32
N ALA A 25 12.03 -0.85 5.15
CA ALA A 25 10.74 -0.35 4.70
C ALA A 25 9.83 -1.52 4.31
N TYR A 26 8.54 -1.44 4.64
CA TYR A 26 7.56 -2.48 4.32
C TYR A 26 6.17 -1.89 4.07
N ILE A 27 5.31 -2.68 3.44
CA ILE A 27 3.90 -2.36 3.20
C ILE A 27 3.05 -3.37 3.97
N ARG A 28 2.02 -2.90 4.67
CA ARG A 28 1.03 -3.73 5.35
C ARG A 28 -0.33 -3.55 4.69
N LEU A 29 -0.99 -4.64 4.31
CA LEU A 29 -2.41 -4.61 3.92
C LEU A 29 -3.25 -4.48 5.19
N ILE A 30 -4.10 -3.46 5.25
CA ILE A 30 -4.99 -3.19 6.39
C ILE A 30 -6.44 -3.62 6.09
N GLU A 31 -6.83 -3.62 4.81
CA GLU A 31 -8.08 -4.19 4.34
C GLU A 31 -7.75 -5.12 3.18
N SER A 32 -8.01 -6.41 3.36
CA SER A 32 -7.71 -7.45 2.38
C SER A 32 -8.65 -8.64 2.54
N THR A 33 -8.86 -9.36 1.44
CA THR A 33 -9.54 -10.66 1.42
C THR A 33 -8.78 -11.63 0.55
N ASN A 34 -8.90 -12.92 0.84
CA ASN A 34 -8.36 -14.01 0.03
C ASN A 34 -9.39 -14.60 -0.94
N THR A 35 -10.64 -14.15 -0.85
CA THR A 35 -11.77 -14.66 -1.63
C THR A 35 -12.65 -13.52 -2.11
N LEU A 36 -13.09 -13.60 -3.37
CA LEU A 36 -14.09 -12.70 -3.95
C LEU A 36 -15.08 -13.51 -4.77
N GLU A 37 -16.34 -13.11 -4.77
CA GLU A 37 -17.34 -13.68 -5.65
C GLU A 37 -17.22 -13.07 -7.05
N LYS A 38 -17.44 -13.86 -8.09
CA LYS A 38 -17.46 -13.36 -9.47
C LYS A 38 -18.43 -12.17 -9.61
N GLY A 39 -17.96 -11.07 -10.20
CA GLY A 39 -18.74 -9.86 -10.41
C GLY A 39 -18.73 -8.88 -9.22
N SER A 40 -18.36 -9.35 -8.03
CA SER A 40 -18.24 -8.50 -6.84
C SER A 40 -17.06 -7.52 -6.93
N THR A 41 -17.10 -6.50 -6.08
CA THR A 41 -16.00 -5.54 -5.92
C THR A 41 -15.56 -5.47 -4.47
N PHE A 42 -14.27 -5.25 -4.25
CA PHE A 42 -13.68 -5.05 -2.94
C PHE A 42 -12.58 -4.01 -3.04
N THR A 43 -12.42 -3.19 -2.00
CA THR A 43 -11.39 -2.15 -1.98
C THR A 43 -10.27 -2.58 -1.04
N TYR A 44 -9.10 -2.86 -1.60
CA TYR A 44 -7.91 -3.14 -0.81
C TYR A 44 -7.31 -1.84 -0.28
N LYS A 45 -6.86 -1.85 0.96
CA LYS A 45 -6.13 -0.73 1.56
C LYS A 45 -4.81 -1.19 2.13
N ALA A 46 -3.80 -0.35 2.00
CA ALA A 46 -2.44 -0.61 2.43
C ALA A 46 -1.84 0.62 3.12
N VAL A 47 -0.93 0.39 4.05
CA VAL A 47 -0.16 1.43 4.74
C VAL A 47 1.33 1.16 4.55
N GLY A 48 2.07 2.22 4.23
CA GLY A 48 3.52 2.19 4.06
C GLY A 48 4.25 2.53 5.35
N TYR A 49 5.28 1.76 5.69
CA TYR A 49 6.20 2.04 6.78
C TYR A 49 7.59 2.25 6.21
N GLY A 50 8.14 3.46 6.35
CA GLY A 50 9.39 3.85 5.69
C GLY A 50 9.25 4.16 4.19
N VAL A 51 8.03 4.13 3.67
CA VAL A 51 7.60 4.66 2.36
C VAL A 51 6.32 5.45 2.58
N LYS A 52 6.02 6.44 1.72
CA LYS A 52 4.76 7.17 1.83
C LYS A 52 3.61 6.26 1.42
N THR A 53 2.52 6.29 2.18
CA THR A 53 1.30 5.53 1.84
C THR A 53 0.70 5.98 0.50
N GLU A 54 0.79 7.27 0.18
CA GLU A 54 0.33 7.83 -1.10
C GLU A 54 1.09 7.28 -2.32
N ASP A 55 2.33 6.82 -2.13
CA ASP A 55 3.14 6.25 -3.21
C ASP A 55 2.78 4.78 -3.50
N ILE A 56 1.88 4.18 -2.71
CA ILE A 56 1.46 2.79 -2.89
C ILE A 56 0.49 2.70 -4.06
N MET A 57 0.87 1.89 -5.05
CA MET A 57 0.03 1.52 -6.17
C MET A 57 -0.34 0.04 -6.14
N PHE A 58 -1.56 -0.25 -6.59
CA PHE A 58 -2.12 -1.59 -6.67
C PHE A 58 -2.06 -2.17 -8.09
N TYR A 59 -1.76 -3.46 -8.16
CA TYR A 59 -1.68 -4.23 -9.40
C TYR A 59 -2.28 -5.63 -9.22
N THR A 60 -2.48 -6.31 -10.34
CA THR A 60 -2.96 -7.68 -10.46
C THR A 60 -1.98 -8.44 -11.35
N SER A 61 -1.75 -9.72 -11.08
CA SER A 61 -0.96 -10.58 -11.97
C SER A 61 -1.74 -11.01 -13.22
N LYS A 62 -3.06 -11.22 -13.11
CA LYS A 62 -3.94 -11.70 -14.19
C LYS A 62 -5.16 -10.80 -14.35
N LYS A 63 -5.03 -9.78 -15.22
CA LYS A 63 -6.11 -8.84 -15.56
C LYS A 63 -7.38 -9.47 -16.16
N SER A 64 -7.27 -10.70 -16.68
CA SER A 64 -8.42 -11.49 -17.12
C SER A 64 -9.28 -11.98 -15.95
N VAL A 65 -8.67 -12.24 -14.79
CA VAL A 65 -9.31 -12.77 -13.58
C VAL A 65 -9.80 -11.65 -12.66
N VAL A 66 -8.96 -10.66 -12.37
CA VAL A 66 -9.29 -9.51 -11.53
C VAL A 66 -8.76 -8.24 -12.17
N VAL A 67 -9.50 -7.14 -12.09
CA VAL A 67 -8.98 -5.81 -12.40
C VAL A 67 -8.99 -4.96 -11.14
N ILE A 68 -7.95 -4.16 -10.94
CA ILE A 68 -7.83 -3.28 -9.78
C ILE A 68 -7.47 -1.86 -10.23
N LYS A 69 -8.12 -0.87 -9.64
CA LYS A 69 -7.75 0.55 -9.81
C LYS A 69 -6.46 0.81 -9.05
N LYS A 70 -5.43 1.28 -9.77
CA LYS A 70 -4.06 1.45 -9.25
C LYS A 70 -3.99 2.32 -7.99
N THR A 71 -4.73 3.42 -7.94
CA THR A 71 -4.63 4.42 -6.86
C THR A 71 -5.60 4.14 -5.71
N THR A 72 -6.80 3.63 -6.01
CA THR A 72 -7.85 3.45 -4.99
C THR A 72 -7.88 2.05 -4.40
N GLY A 73 -7.15 1.08 -4.98
CA GLY A 73 -7.21 -0.33 -4.56
C GLY A 73 -8.54 -1.02 -4.84
N LYS A 74 -9.46 -0.40 -5.59
CA LYS A 74 -10.78 -0.97 -5.90
C LYS A 74 -10.65 -2.08 -6.93
N ALA A 75 -10.82 -3.32 -6.49
CA ALA A 75 -10.77 -4.53 -7.30
C ALA A 75 -12.18 -4.94 -7.76
N LYS A 76 -12.26 -5.52 -8.96
CA LYS A 76 -13.46 -6.15 -9.53
C LYS A 76 -13.10 -7.55 -10.03
N ALA A 77 -13.81 -8.55 -9.51
CA ALA A 77 -13.67 -9.94 -9.94
C ALA A 77 -14.36 -10.17 -11.29
N LYS A 78 -13.63 -10.68 -12.29
CA LYS A 78 -14.14 -10.90 -13.65
C LYS A 78 -14.46 -12.35 -13.94
N THR A 79 -13.47 -13.23 -13.80
CA THR A 79 -13.60 -14.66 -14.10
C THR A 79 -13.22 -15.48 -12.89
N LYS A 80 -13.81 -16.67 -12.76
CA LYS A 80 -13.40 -17.64 -11.75
C LYS A 80 -11.93 -18.01 -11.94
N GLY A 81 -11.25 -18.33 -10.84
CA GLY A 81 -9.84 -18.69 -10.88
C GLY A 81 -9.06 -18.11 -9.72
N THR A 82 -7.78 -17.89 -9.92
CA THR A 82 -6.88 -17.40 -8.87
C THR A 82 -5.94 -16.37 -9.45
N ASP A 83 -5.73 -15.32 -8.69
CA ASP A 83 -4.88 -14.19 -9.03
C ASP A 83 -4.14 -13.66 -7.79
N TYR A 84 -3.23 -12.72 -7.98
CA TYR A 84 -2.51 -12.03 -6.92
C TYR A 84 -2.77 -10.53 -6.99
N ILE A 85 -3.16 -9.95 -5.86
CA ILE A 85 -3.18 -8.50 -5.67
C ILE A 85 -1.84 -8.07 -5.12
N ILE A 86 -1.21 -7.10 -5.78
CA ILE A 86 0.13 -6.62 -5.47
C ILE A 86 0.01 -5.15 -5.06
N ALA A 87 0.41 -4.81 -3.84
CA ALA A 87 0.61 -3.43 -3.42
C ALA A 87 2.11 -3.10 -3.43
N LYS A 88 2.51 -2.03 -4.13
CA LYS A 88 3.91 -1.71 -4.39
C LYS A 88 4.18 -0.21 -4.26
N ALA A 89 5.29 0.12 -3.61
CA ALA A 89 5.86 1.47 -3.56
C ALA A 89 7.38 1.36 -3.78
N GLY A 90 7.85 1.84 -4.93
CA GLY A 90 9.26 1.69 -5.34
C GLY A 90 9.70 0.22 -5.42
N LYS A 91 10.70 -0.16 -4.62
CA LYS A 91 11.21 -1.55 -4.53
C LYS A 91 10.46 -2.42 -3.51
N VAL A 92 9.64 -1.82 -2.65
CA VAL A 92 8.88 -2.53 -1.62
C VAL A 92 7.56 -3.02 -2.22
N LYS A 93 7.23 -4.29 -2.02
CA LYS A 93 5.96 -4.87 -2.44
C LYS A 93 5.43 -5.89 -1.43
N VAL A 94 4.11 -6.03 -1.40
CA VAL A 94 3.41 -7.12 -0.72
C VAL A 94 2.39 -7.69 -1.69
N GLU A 95 2.21 -9.01 -1.64
CA GLU A 95 1.33 -9.73 -2.55
C GLU A 95 0.38 -10.60 -1.72
N ILE A 96 -0.89 -10.62 -2.12
CA ILE A 96 -1.90 -11.49 -1.52
C ILE A 96 -2.60 -12.30 -2.61
N LYS A 97 -2.69 -13.61 -2.40
CA LYS A 97 -3.42 -14.52 -3.28
C LYS A 97 -4.93 -14.35 -3.06
N VAL A 98 -5.67 -14.15 -4.15
CA VAL A 98 -7.13 -14.07 -4.16
C VAL A 98 -7.72 -15.15 -5.05
N LYS A 99 -8.70 -15.88 -4.53
CA LYS A 99 -9.50 -16.87 -5.25
C LYS A 99 -10.85 -16.26 -5.63
N ILE A 100 -11.24 -16.42 -6.89
CA ILE A 100 -12.54 -16.02 -7.40
C ILE A 100 -13.44 -17.26 -7.51
N SER A 101 -14.53 -17.27 -6.76
CA SER A 101 -15.57 -18.32 -6.74
C SER A 101 -16.79 -17.97 -7.58
#